data_AF-A0ABD6DAH7-F1
#
_entry.id   AF-A0ABD6DAH7-F1
#
_cell.length_a   1.000
_cell.length_b   1.000
_cell.length_c   1.000
_cell.angle_alpha   90.00
_cell.angle_beta   90.00
_cell.angle_gamma   90.00
#
_symmetry.space_group_name_H-M   'P 1'
#
loop_
_entity.id
_entity.type
_entity.pdbx_description
1 polymer ?
#
loop_
_entity_poly.entity_id
_entity_poly.type
_entity_poly.pdbx_seq_one_letter_code
_entity_poly.pdbx_strand_id
1 'polypeptide(L)'
;MNAHSPTLDRIDFEAITPDRLVGVVEYDIFDQLVDFEHRGCRCKVDRLLSYLGAAIENRAIVNGETSEPGPMSELEAVNVATAALSGRFPTWFGDPDELADLNMATSDRHLSEADIREDYWQDEFVGTEIDTTDWTSIKQVIVPLTAIALEGVDAQKVADEQFGTDSAQEAIRRTVMKEAFQHSLSDDEIDEAVQDAKRTLQNQYGR
;
A
#
# COMPACT_ATOMS: atom_id res chain seq x y z
N MET A 1 22.62 -21.25 1.07
CA MET A 1 21.48 -20.34 1.15
C MET A 1 21.40 -19.65 -0.21
N ASN A 2 20.62 -20.22 -1.12
CA ASN A 2 20.39 -19.60 -2.43
C ASN A 2 19.43 -18.43 -2.22
N ALA A 3 19.82 -17.25 -2.69
CA ALA A 3 18.94 -16.11 -2.75
C ALA A 3 17.87 -16.40 -3.81
N HIS A 4 16.75 -16.96 -3.38
CA HIS A 4 15.52 -17.03 -4.16
C HIS A 4 14.97 -15.60 -4.23
N SER A 5 15.47 -14.80 -5.19
CA SER A 5 14.69 -13.65 -5.63
C SER A 5 13.53 -14.26 -6.42
N PRO A 6 12.30 -14.25 -5.90
CA PRO A 6 11.23 -15.01 -6.51
C PRO A 6 10.80 -14.22 -7.73
N THR A 7 11.21 -14.69 -8.91
CA THR A 7 10.52 -14.29 -10.14
C THR A 7 9.14 -14.91 -10.03
N LEU A 8 8.17 -14.06 -9.72
CA LEU A 8 6.80 -14.43 -9.48
C LEU A 8 6.09 -14.49 -10.84
N ASP A 9 6.08 -15.68 -11.45
CA ASP A 9 5.42 -15.88 -12.73
C ASP A 9 3.89 -15.86 -12.55
N ARG A 10 3.19 -15.02 -13.33
CA ARG A 10 1.75 -14.71 -13.21
C ARG A 10 0.84 -15.96 -13.20
N ILE A 11 1.28 -17.05 -13.84
CA ILE A 11 0.51 -18.29 -14.02
C ILE A 11 0.47 -19.15 -12.74
N ASP A 12 1.46 -19.02 -11.86
CA ASP A 12 1.53 -19.84 -10.65
C ASP A 12 0.61 -19.34 -9.52
N PHE A 13 -0.02 -18.16 -9.67
CA PHE A 13 -0.74 -17.50 -8.57
C PHE A 13 -2.21 -17.81 -8.43
N GLU A 14 -2.96 -17.72 -9.53
CA GLU A 14 -4.36 -18.12 -9.52
C GLU A 14 -4.50 -19.57 -9.04
N ALA A 15 -3.53 -20.42 -9.40
CA ALA A 15 -3.46 -21.82 -8.99
C ALA A 15 -3.20 -22.05 -7.49
N ILE A 16 -2.55 -21.11 -6.79
CA ILE A 16 -2.20 -21.23 -5.36
C ILE A 16 -3.04 -20.30 -4.47
N THR A 17 -3.87 -19.44 -5.06
CA THR A 17 -4.75 -18.54 -4.30
C THR A 17 -5.89 -19.36 -3.72
N PRO A 18 -6.21 -19.22 -2.42
CA PRO A 18 -7.37 -19.89 -1.84
C PRO A 18 -8.65 -19.53 -2.61
N ASP A 19 -9.48 -20.53 -2.94
CA ASP A 19 -10.72 -20.35 -3.72
C ASP A 19 -11.62 -19.23 -3.19
N ARG A 20 -11.67 -19.06 -1.86
CA ARG A 20 -12.47 -18.01 -1.19
C ARG A 20 -12.02 -16.58 -1.48
N LEU A 21 -10.79 -16.40 -1.96
CA LEU A 21 -10.20 -15.11 -2.31
C LEU A 21 -10.24 -14.84 -3.82
N VAL A 22 -10.72 -15.80 -4.61
CA VAL A 22 -10.91 -15.63 -6.05
C VAL A 22 -11.97 -14.56 -6.30
N GLY A 23 -11.60 -13.48 -7.00
CA GLY A 23 -12.47 -12.34 -7.28
C GLY A 23 -12.46 -11.25 -6.19
N VAL A 24 -11.83 -11.49 -5.04
CA VAL A 24 -11.42 -10.45 -4.10
C VAL A 24 -10.07 -9.91 -4.51
N VAL A 25 -9.12 -10.82 -4.78
CA VAL A 25 -7.80 -10.46 -5.30
C VAL A 25 -7.91 -10.26 -6.81
N GLU A 26 -7.65 -9.04 -7.26
CA GLU A 26 -7.52 -8.74 -8.68
C GLU A 26 -6.17 -9.26 -9.22
N TYR A 27 -6.18 -10.27 -10.10
CA TYR A 27 -4.93 -10.91 -10.58
C TYR A 27 -4.12 -10.06 -11.56
N ASP A 28 -4.66 -8.93 -12.02
CA ASP A 28 -3.95 -7.85 -12.69
C ASP A 28 -3.15 -6.95 -11.74
N ILE A 29 -3.28 -7.14 -10.41
CA ILE A 29 -2.37 -6.56 -9.41
C ILE A 29 -0.91 -6.93 -9.70
N PHE A 30 -0.63 -8.01 -10.44
CA PHE A 30 0.73 -8.40 -10.88
C PHE A 30 1.38 -7.40 -11.82
N ASP A 31 0.60 -6.72 -12.65
CA ASP A 31 1.07 -5.58 -13.44
C ASP A 31 1.34 -4.35 -12.54
N GLN A 32 0.79 -4.36 -11.31
CA GLN A 32 1.00 -3.37 -10.24
C GLN A 32 2.05 -3.80 -9.20
N LEU A 33 2.51 -5.06 -9.16
CA LEU A 33 3.64 -5.54 -8.34
C LEU A 33 5.00 -5.07 -8.89
N VAL A 34 5.00 -3.94 -9.56
CA VAL A 34 6.19 -3.21 -9.97
C VAL A 34 6.53 -2.18 -8.91
N ASP A 35 7.80 -1.79 -8.86
CA ASP A 35 8.18 -0.67 -8.00
C ASP A 35 7.41 0.58 -8.43
N PHE A 36 6.75 1.23 -7.47
CA PHE A 36 6.06 2.51 -7.68
C PHE A 36 6.46 3.52 -6.61
N GLU A 37 6.14 4.78 -6.86
CA GLU A 37 6.34 5.86 -5.90
C GLU A 37 5.00 6.30 -5.33
N HIS A 38 4.91 6.45 -4.01
CA HIS A 38 3.74 7.01 -3.34
C HIS A 38 4.21 7.82 -2.13
N ARG A 39 3.72 9.06 -1.99
CA ARG A 39 4.13 9.99 -0.92
C ARG A 39 5.67 10.14 -0.84
N GLY A 40 6.33 10.36 -1.98
CA GLY A 40 7.77 10.64 -2.06
C GLY A 40 8.68 9.45 -1.76
N CYS A 41 8.16 8.25 -1.95
CA CYS A 41 8.65 7.07 -1.26
C CYS A 41 8.52 5.85 -2.18
N ARG A 42 9.62 5.12 -2.39
CA ARG A 42 9.69 4.02 -3.37
C ARG A 42 9.28 2.69 -2.76
N CYS A 43 8.15 2.17 -3.21
CA CYS A 43 7.61 0.86 -2.87
C CYS A 43 8.33 -0.23 -3.65
N LYS A 44 8.80 -1.29 -2.98
CA LYS A 44 9.46 -2.45 -3.60
C LYS A 44 8.72 -3.73 -3.26
N VAL A 45 7.84 -4.14 -4.14
CA VAL A 45 6.84 -5.17 -3.85
C VAL A 45 7.47 -6.58 -3.75
N ASP A 46 8.50 -6.85 -4.53
CA ASP A 46 9.29 -8.09 -4.47
C ASP A 46 9.96 -8.29 -3.10
N ARG A 47 10.44 -7.19 -2.50
CA ARG A 47 11.05 -7.18 -1.16
C ARG A 47 10.02 -7.38 -0.07
N LEU A 48 8.82 -6.81 -0.23
CA LEU A 48 7.73 -7.02 0.71
C LEU A 48 7.37 -8.51 0.80
N LEU A 49 7.19 -9.18 -0.34
CA LEU A 49 6.88 -10.61 -0.38
C LEU A 49 7.98 -11.46 0.27
N SER A 50 9.23 -11.16 -0.05
CA SER A 50 10.39 -11.82 0.57
C SER A 50 10.43 -11.62 2.09
N TYR A 51 10.11 -10.42 2.56
CA TYR A 51 10.08 -10.09 3.98
C TYR A 51 8.93 -10.78 4.73
N LEU A 52 7.72 -10.78 4.17
CA LEU A 52 6.56 -11.44 4.78
C LEU A 52 6.79 -12.94 4.91
N GLY A 53 7.35 -13.58 3.88
CA GLY A 53 7.70 -14.98 3.96
C GLY A 53 8.79 -15.27 4.98
N ALA A 54 9.84 -14.44 5.04
CA ALA A 54 10.86 -14.56 6.09
C ALA A 54 10.28 -14.37 7.51
N ALA A 55 9.25 -13.52 7.67
CA ALA A 55 8.57 -13.36 8.96
C ALA A 55 7.86 -14.66 9.39
N ILE A 56 7.17 -15.31 8.45
CA ILE A 56 6.51 -16.62 8.67
C ILE A 56 7.55 -17.69 9.01
N GLU A 57 8.60 -17.83 8.22
CA GLU A 57 9.69 -18.81 8.45
C GLU A 57 10.34 -18.61 9.83
N ASN A 58 10.69 -17.36 10.17
CA ASN A 58 11.28 -17.05 11.47
C ASN A 58 10.33 -17.37 12.63
N ARG A 59 9.04 -17.09 12.48
CA ARG A 59 8.05 -17.45 13.49
C ARG A 59 7.95 -18.97 13.66
N ALA A 60 7.96 -19.70 12.55
CA ALA A 60 7.92 -21.15 12.53
C ALA A 60 9.10 -21.78 13.28
N ILE A 61 10.30 -21.21 13.12
CA ILE A 61 11.51 -21.65 13.86
C ILE A 61 11.39 -21.35 15.36
N VAL A 62 10.76 -20.23 15.75
CA VAL A 62 10.56 -19.91 17.18
C VAL A 62 9.57 -20.86 17.84
N ASN A 63 8.57 -21.35 17.09
CA ASN A 63 7.60 -22.33 17.57
C ASN A 63 8.13 -23.77 17.50
N GLY A 64 8.98 -24.08 16.52
CA GLY A 64 9.73 -25.33 16.46
C GLY A 64 10.81 -25.33 17.54
N GLU A 65 10.57 -25.99 18.67
CA GLU A 65 11.50 -26.03 19.80
C GLU A 65 12.91 -26.56 19.44
N THR A 66 13.02 -27.23 18.29
CA THR A 66 14.25 -27.64 17.60
C THR A 66 14.51 -26.66 16.45
N SER A 67 15.76 -26.39 16.08
CA SER A 67 16.16 -25.41 15.05
C SER A 67 15.56 -25.61 13.62
N GLU A 68 14.62 -26.53 13.46
CA GLU A 68 13.89 -26.87 12.25
C GLU A 68 12.49 -26.19 12.29
N PRO A 69 12.06 -25.54 11.19
CA PRO A 69 10.74 -24.92 11.10
C PRO A 69 9.64 -25.98 11.25
N GLY A 70 8.62 -25.67 12.06
CA GLY A 70 7.38 -26.47 12.13
C GLY A 70 6.30 -25.91 11.20
N PRO A 71 5.31 -26.74 10.80
CA PRO A 71 4.13 -26.24 10.12
C PRO A 71 3.33 -25.30 11.03
N MET A 72 2.50 -24.43 10.45
CA MET A 72 1.63 -23.54 11.21
C MET A 72 0.25 -23.43 10.60
N SER A 73 -0.75 -23.05 11.40
CA SER A 73 -2.09 -22.78 10.86
C SER A 73 -2.08 -21.54 9.96
N GLU A 74 -2.96 -21.50 8.98
CA GLU A 74 -3.18 -20.32 8.14
C GLU A 74 -3.49 -19.07 8.97
N LEU A 75 -4.27 -19.21 10.06
CA LEU A 75 -4.55 -18.12 10.99
C LEU A 75 -3.27 -17.53 11.59
N GLU A 76 -2.35 -18.40 12.01
CA GLU A 76 -1.08 -17.97 12.58
C GLU A 76 -0.20 -17.31 11.53
N ALA A 77 -0.11 -17.90 10.33
CA ALA A 77 0.64 -17.33 9.21
C ALA A 77 0.14 -15.92 8.84
N VAL A 78 -1.19 -15.75 8.74
CA VAL A 78 -1.83 -14.46 8.48
C VAL A 78 -1.53 -13.48 9.59
N ASN A 79 -1.68 -13.87 10.86
CA ASN A 79 -1.40 -12.98 11.98
C ASN A 79 0.05 -12.48 11.98
N VAL A 80 1.00 -13.35 11.66
CA VAL A 80 2.42 -13.00 11.54
C VAL A 80 2.64 -12.04 10.37
N ALA A 81 2.12 -12.37 9.20
CA ALA A 81 2.30 -11.56 8.00
C ALA A 81 1.63 -10.19 8.14
N THR A 82 0.40 -10.12 8.66
CA THR A 82 -0.29 -8.85 8.92
C THR A 82 0.46 -8.03 9.96
N ALA A 83 0.94 -8.62 11.06
CA ALA A 83 1.72 -7.88 12.06
C ALA A 83 3.05 -7.36 11.48
N ALA A 84 3.72 -8.17 10.64
CA ALA A 84 4.94 -7.79 9.95
C ALA A 84 4.71 -6.66 8.94
N LEU A 85 3.55 -6.67 8.27
CA LEU A 85 3.11 -5.63 7.38
C LEU A 85 2.82 -4.35 8.18
N SER A 86 1.93 -4.38 9.18
CA SER A 86 1.56 -3.23 10.03
C SER A 86 2.74 -2.57 10.73
N GLY A 87 3.67 -3.36 11.28
CA GLY A 87 4.83 -2.82 12.00
C GLY A 87 5.79 -2.01 11.12
N ARG A 88 5.63 -2.11 9.80
CA ARG A 88 6.43 -1.42 8.79
C ARG A 88 5.54 -0.80 7.70
N PHE A 89 4.23 -0.73 7.90
CA PHE A 89 3.32 0.00 7.03
C PHE A 89 3.18 1.41 7.62
N PRO A 90 3.43 2.49 6.86
CA PRO A 90 3.70 2.59 5.43
C PRO A 90 5.19 2.54 5.04
N THR A 91 6.11 2.26 5.96
CA THR A 91 7.56 2.28 5.68
C THR A 91 8.07 1.34 4.57
N TRP A 92 7.28 0.32 4.19
CA TRP A 92 7.55 -0.52 3.01
C TRP A 92 7.13 0.13 1.70
N PHE A 93 6.20 1.06 1.81
CA PHE A 93 5.76 1.94 0.74
C PHE A 93 6.53 3.27 0.77
N GLY A 94 7.60 3.38 1.59
CA GLY A 94 8.40 4.58 1.75
C GLY A 94 9.41 4.65 2.90
N ASP A 95 10.58 5.26 2.75
CA ASP A 95 11.50 5.40 3.90
C ASP A 95 10.92 6.37 4.97
N PRO A 96 10.80 5.95 6.25
CA PRO A 96 10.33 6.83 7.32
C PRO A 96 11.20 8.08 7.54
N ASP A 97 12.48 8.03 7.16
CA ASP A 97 13.35 9.20 7.20
C ASP A 97 13.07 10.16 6.02
N GLU A 98 12.49 9.68 4.91
CA GLU A 98 11.99 10.50 3.78
C GLU A 98 10.61 11.10 4.08
N LEU A 99 9.77 10.44 4.90
CA LEU A 99 8.48 10.95 5.38
C LEU A 99 8.59 12.28 6.15
N ALA A 100 9.75 12.58 6.76
CA ALA A 100 9.96 13.80 7.54
C ALA A 100 10.01 15.09 6.68
N ASP A 101 10.26 14.99 5.37
CA ASP A 101 10.33 16.11 4.44
C ASP A 101 9.02 16.33 3.64
N LEU A 102 7.98 15.50 3.88
CA LEU A 102 6.71 15.58 3.15
C LEU A 102 5.79 16.69 3.68
N ASN A 103 5.95 17.88 3.12
CA ASN A 103 4.97 18.97 3.22
C ASN A 103 3.80 18.77 2.22
N MET A 104 3.27 17.55 2.13
CA MET A 104 2.18 17.22 1.19
C MET A 104 0.81 17.36 1.84
N ALA A 105 -0.15 17.90 1.09
CA ALA A 105 -1.57 17.83 1.41
C ALA A 105 -2.06 16.39 1.17
N THR A 106 -2.04 15.57 2.21
CA THR A 106 -2.51 14.16 2.17
C THR A 106 -3.91 14.03 2.75
N SER A 107 -4.67 13.06 2.24
CA SER A 107 -5.98 12.72 2.80
C SER A 107 -5.85 11.99 4.14
N ASP A 108 -6.92 12.00 4.94
CA ASP A 108 -7.02 11.20 6.17
C ASP A 108 -7.27 9.71 5.91
N ARG A 109 -7.33 9.26 4.65
CA ARG A 109 -7.53 7.85 4.32
C ARG A 109 -6.25 7.07 4.64
N HIS A 110 -6.41 5.99 5.40
CA HIS A 110 -5.33 5.10 5.80
C HIS A 110 -5.87 3.66 5.82
N LEU A 111 -5.08 2.73 5.27
CA LEU A 111 -5.34 1.30 5.34
C LEU A 111 -4.90 0.81 6.72
N SER A 112 -5.84 0.21 7.45
CA SER A 112 -5.55 -0.35 8.78
C SER A 112 -5.33 -1.86 8.73
N GLU A 113 -4.67 -2.38 9.77
CA GLU A 113 -4.54 -3.83 10.01
C GLU A 113 -5.90 -4.54 10.05
N ALA A 114 -6.92 -3.87 10.56
CA ALA A 114 -8.26 -4.42 10.67
C ALA A 114 -8.90 -4.60 9.29
N ASP A 115 -8.76 -3.61 8.42
CA ASP A 115 -9.30 -3.64 7.05
C ASP A 115 -8.67 -4.79 6.26
N ILE A 116 -7.34 -4.94 6.32
CA ILE A 116 -6.62 -6.02 5.62
C ILE A 116 -7.11 -7.40 6.08
N ARG A 117 -7.39 -7.55 7.38
CA ARG A 117 -7.89 -8.82 7.92
C ARG A 117 -9.33 -9.09 7.53
N GLU A 118 -10.18 -8.06 7.55
CA GLU A 118 -11.58 -8.18 7.13
C GLU A 118 -11.64 -8.65 5.67
N ASP A 119 -10.85 -8.01 4.80
CA ASP A 119 -10.77 -8.34 3.37
C ASP A 119 -10.18 -9.73 3.11
N TYR A 120 -9.27 -10.22 3.97
CA TYR A 120 -8.67 -11.56 3.83
C TYR A 120 -9.61 -12.68 4.30
N TRP A 121 -10.52 -12.42 5.24
CA TRP A 121 -11.33 -13.48 5.85
C TRP A 121 -12.73 -13.62 5.26
N GLN A 122 -13.36 -12.55 4.75
CA GLN A 122 -14.62 -12.56 3.97
C GLN A 122 -15.77 -13.45 4.52
N ASP A 123 -15.76 -13.81 5.82
CA ASP A 123 -16.68 -14.68 6.57
C ASP A 123 -16.35 -16.18 6.75
N GLU A 124 -15.33 -16.77 6.10
CA GLU A 124 -14.98 -18.20 6.30
C GLU A 124 -13.49 -18.45 6.56
N PHE A 125 -13.18 -18.84 7.80
CA PHE A 125 -11.89 -19.42 8.16
C PHE A 125 -11.90 -20.93 7.86
N VAL A 126 -11.16 -21.34 6.83
CA VAL A 126 -10.82 -22.74 6.61
C VAL A 126 -9.46 -22.97 7.26
N GLY A 127 -9.42 -23.74 8.35
CA GLY A 127 -8.18 -24.06 9.05
C GLY A 127 -7.26 -24.93 8.19
N THR A 128 -6.50 -24.29 7.31
CA THR A 128 -5.48 -24.94 6.46
C THR A 128 -4.14 -24.92 7.18
N GLU A 129 -3.36 -25.99 7.01
CA GLU A 129 -1.99 -26.06 7.51
C GLU A 129 -1.04 -25.53 6.44
N ILE A 130 -0.14 -24.63 6.83
CA ILE A 130 0.88 -24.02 6.00
C ILE A 130 2.21 -24.71 6.28
N ASP A 131 2.77 -25.33 5.25
CA ASP A 131 4.13 -25.88 5.29
C ASP A 131 5.12 -24.73 5.16
N THR A 132 5.76 -24.37 6.27
CA THR A 132 6.68 -23.24 6.36
C THR A 132 8.05 -23.55 5.75
N THR A 133 8.26 -24.77 5.25
CA THR A 133 9.45 -25.16 4.48
C THR A 133 9.19 -25.15 2.97
N ASP A 134 7.93 -25.07 2.55
CA ASP A 134 7.53 -24.93 1.15
C ASP A 134 7.11 -23.48 0.84
N TRP A 135 7.92 -22.84 0.00
CA TRP A 135 7.65 -21.49 -0.45
C TRP A 135 6.32 -21.35 -1.21
N THR A 136 5.86 -22.42 -1.86
CA THR A 136 4.56 -22.41 -2.55
C THR A 136 3.42 -22.31 -1.54
N SER A 137 3.48 -23.09 -0.46
CA SER A 137 2.52 -23.01 0.65
C SER A 137 2.54 -21.64 1.35
N ILE A 138 3.73 -21.06 1.61
CA ILE A 138 3.83 -19.70 2.18
C ILE A 138 3.18 -18.64 1.27
N LYS A 139 3.40 -18.74 -0.05
CA LYS A 139 2.81 -17.81 -1.04
C LYS A 139 1.29 -17.78 -1.01
N GLN A 140 0.63 -18.88 -0.64
CA GLN A 140 -0.85 -18.93 -0.52
C GLN A 140 -1.38 -17.90 0.47
N VAL A 141 -0.55 -17.47 1.44
CA VAL A 141 -0.89 -16.48 2.45
C VAL A 141 -0.35 -15.09 2.11
N ILE A 142 0.95 -14.98 1.81
CA ILE A 142 1.60 -13.67 1.69
C ILE A 142 1.17 -12.90 0.44
N VAL A 143 0.74 -13.59 -0.61
CA VAL A 143 0.38 -12.94 -1.88
C VAL A 143 -1.00 -12.30 -1.81
N PRO A 144 -2.06 -13.00 -1.38
CA PRO A 144 -3.34 -12.34 -1.21
C PRO A 144 -3.29 -11.17 -0.23
N LEU A 145 -2.54 -11.30 0.88
CA LEU A 145 -2.32 -10.18 1.82
C LEU A 145 -1.62 -8.98 1.17
N THR A 146 -0.64 -9.24 0.31
CA THR A 146 0.07 -8.17 -0.41
C THR A 146 -0.84 -7.50 -1.43
N ALA A 147 -1.68 -8.26 -2.12
CA ALA A 147 -2.65 -7.72 -3.09
C ALA A 147 -3.66 -6.80 -2.40
N ILE A 148 -4.31 -7.27 -1.33
CA ILE A 148 -5.24 -6.46 -0.51
C ILE A 148 -4.55 -5.18 -0.03
N ALA A 149 -3.30 -5.29 0.43
CA ALA A 149 -2.54 -4.12 0.87
C ALA A 149 -2.28 -3.11 -0.25
N LEU A 150 -1.99 -3.59 -1.47
CA LEU A 150 -1.74 -2.74 -2.63
C LEU A 150 -3.01 -2.05 -3.14
N GLU A 151 -4.14 -2.76 -3.18
CA GLU A 151 -5.44 -2.15 -3.50
C GLU A 151 -5.78 -1.04 -2.50
N GLY A 152 -5.51 -1.27 -1.21
CA GLY A 152 -5.65 -0.27 -0.17
C GLY A 152 -4.74 0.96 -0.38
N VAL A 153 -3.51 0.76 -0.85
CA VAL A 153 -2.58 1.84 -1.20
C VAL A 153 -3.03 2.58 -2.46
N ASP A 154 -3.55 1.90 -3.47
CA ASP A 154 -4.07 2.56 -4.67
C ASP A 154 -5.29 3.41 -4.35
N ALA A 155 -6.20 2.91 -3.51
CA ALA A 155 -7.32 3.70 -3.01
C ALA A 155 -6.86 4.93 -2.18
N GLN A 156 -5.75 4.83 -1.46
CA GLN A 156 -5.13 5.99 -0.79
C GLN A 156 -4.54 6.98 -1.77
N LYS A 157 -3.84 6.53 -2.82
CA LYS A 157 -3.29 7.38 -3.88
C LYS A 157 -4.40 8.20 -4.53
N VAL A 158 -5.49 7.55 -4.92
CA VAL A 158 -6.66 8.23 -5.50
C VAL A 158 -7.25 9.26 -4.53
N ALA A 159 -7.37 8.92 -3.24
CA ALA A 159 -7.88 9.85 -2.23
C ALA A 159 -6.95 11.06 -2.00
N ASP A 160 -5.63 10.84 -2.00
CA ASP A 160 -4.63 11.91 -1.86
C ASP A 160 -4.65 12.87 -3.07
N GLU A 161 -4.75 12.34 -4.28
CA GLU A 161 -4.87 13.14 -5.52
C GLU A 161 -6.14 14.01 -5.51
N GLN A 162 -7.27 13.44 -5.08
CA GLN A 162 -8.53 14.17 -4.93
C GLN A 162 -8.44 15.26 -3.86
N PHE A 163 -7.88 14.94 -2.69
CA PHE A 163 -7.71 15.91 -1.60
C PHE A 163 -6.80 17.08 -1.99
N GLY A 164 -5.70 16.80 -2.69
CA GLY A 164 -4.82 17.82 -3.26
C GLY A 164 -5.56 18.74 -4.23
N THR A 165 -6.42 18.17 -5.08
CA THR A 165 -7.26 18.91 -6.04
C THR A 165 -8.26 19.81 -5.34
N ASP A 166 -9.00 19.31 -4.35
CA ASP A 166 -10.00 20.09 -3.59
C ASP A 166 -9.37 21.22 -2.79
N SER A 167 -8.23 20.93 -2.14
CA SER A 167 -7.45 21.92 -1.39
C SER A 167 -6.95 23.04 -2.31
N ALA A 168 -6.47 22.69 -3.50
CA ALA A 168 -6.08 23.65 -4.53
C ALA A 168 -7.26 24.51 -5.01
N GLN A 169 -8.42 23.90 -5.26
CA GLN A 169 -9.63 24.63 -5.66
C GLN A 169 -10.09 25.61 -4.59
N GLU A 170 -10.11 25.21 -3.32
CA GLU A 170 -10.48 26.08 -2.21
C GLU A 170 -9.48 27.23 -2.01
N ALA A 171 -8.17 26.98 -2.19
CA ALA A 171 -7.16 28.03 -2.15
C ALA A 171 -7.36 29.06 -3.28
N ILE A 172 -7.62 28.60 -4.50
CA ILE A 172 -7.95 29.47 -5.64
C ILE A 172 -9.22 30.27 -5.33
N ARG A 173 -10.28 29.61 -4.83
CA ARG A 173 -11.54 30.27 -4.46
C ARG A 173 -11.33 31.35 -3.41
N ARG A 174 -10.55 31.09 -2.37
CA ARG A 174 -10.23 32.07 -1.32
C ARG A 174 -9.45 33.25 -1.86
N THR A 175 -8.46 33.02 -2.71
CA THR A 175 -7.70 34.09 -3.38
C THR A 175 -8.64 34.94 -4.23
N VAL A 176 -9.44 34.33 -5.11
CA VAL A 176 -10.42 35.04 -5.94
C VAL A 176 -11.41 35.82 -5.07
N MET A 177 -11.95 35.24 -4.00
CA MET A 177 -12.87 35.94 -3.10
C MET A 177 -12.18 37.11 -2.37
N LYS A 178 -10.95 36.94 -1.89
CA LYS A 178 -10.19 38.01 -1.23
C LYS A 178 -9.92 39.18 -2.18
N GLU A 179 -9.52 38.88 -3.40
CA GLU A 179 -9.21 39.85 -4.45
C GLU A 179 -10.49 40.53 -4.98
N ALA A 180 -11.59 39.78 -5.17
CA ALA A 180 -12.87 40.31 -5.65
C ALA A 180 -13.64 41.14 -4.60
N PHE A 181 -13.61 40.76 -3.33
CA PHE A 181 -14.29 41.51 -2.26
C PHE A 181 -13.60 42.84 -1.89
N GLN A 182 -12.37 43.08 -2.37
CA GLN A 182 -11.71 44.39 -2.26
C GLN A 182 -12.11 45.39 -3.36
N HIS A 183 -13.01 45.02 -4.29
CA HIS A 183 -13.57 45.90 -5.34
C HIS A 183 -12.54 46.61 -6.25
N SER A 184 -11.33 46.06 -6.43
CA SER A 184 -10.25 46.79 -7.10
C SER A 184 -9.67 46.15 -8.36
N LEU A 185 -10.16 44.99 -8.83
CA LEU A 185 -9.50 44.27 -9.91
C LEU A 185 -10.41 44.01 -11.12
N SER A 186 -9.83 44.19 -12.29
CA SER A 186 -10.37 43.87 -13.62
C SER A 186 -10.30 42.37 -13.91
N ASP A 187 -11.02 41.90 -14.93
CA ASP A 187 -11.03 40.47 -15.33
C ASP A 187 -9.62 39.93 -15.60
N ASP A 188 -8.72 40.77 -16.16
CA ASP A 188 -7.32 40.42 -16.44
C ASP A 188 -6.52 40.17 -15.15
N GLU A 189 -6.81 40.92 -14.08
CA GLU A 189 -6.12 40.78 -12.78
C GLU A 189 -6.64 39.58 -11.97
N ILE A 190 -7.92 39.20 -12.17
CA ILE A 190 -8.48 37.96 -11.64
C ILE A 190 -7.81 36.76 -12.32
N ASP A 191 -7.67 36.81 -13.66
CA ASP A 191 -6.99 35.76 -14.42
C ASP A 191 -5.52 35.64 -14.03
N GLU A 192 -4.81 36.76 -13.83
CA GLU A 192 -3.43 36.75 -13.34
C GLU A 192 -3.31 36.10 -11.95
N ALA A 193 -4.18 36.46 -11.01
CA ALA A 193 -4.19 35.87 -9.66
C ALA A 193 -4.51 34.36 -9.66
N VAL A 194 -5.44 33.91 -10.53
CA VAL A 194 -5.75 32.49 -10.71
C VAL A 194 -4.58 31.74 -11.33
N GLN A 195 -3.90 32.33 -12.32
CA GLN A 195 -2.71 31.71 -12.93
C GLN A 195 -1.52 31.68 -11.96
N ASP A 196 -1.35 32.69 -11.10
CA ASP A 196 -0.28 32.72 -10.11
C ASP A 196 -0.52 31.70 -8.98
N ALA A 197 -1.78 31.54 -8.56
CA ALA A 197 -2.17 30.45 -7.65
C ALA A 197 -1.92 29.07 -8.29
N LYS A 198 -2.32 28.88 -9.56
CA LYS A 198 -2.03 27.64 -10.33
C LYS A 198 -0.54 27.38 -10.46
N ARG A 199 0.28 28.41 -10.71
CA ARG A 199 1.75 28.31 -10.82
C ARG A 199 2.42 28.00 -9.48
N THR A 200 1.92 28.59 -8.40
CA THR A 200 2.41 28.30 -7.04
C THR A 200 2.11 26.86 -6.66
N LEU A 201 0.93 26.35 -7.01
CA LEU A 201 0.59 24.94 -6.88
C LEU A 201 1.49 24.07 -7.78
N GLN A 202 1.67 24.39 -9.07
CA GLN A 202 2.57 23.60 -9.93
C GLN A 202 4.02 23.54 -9.42
N ASN A 203 4.51 24.60 -8.77
CA ASN A 203 5.87 24.64 -8.21
C ASN A 203 6.01 23.99 -6.83
N GLN A 204 4.93 23.91 -6.03
CA GLN A 204 4.91 23.19 -4.75
C GLN A 204 4.81 21.67 -4.91
N TYR A 205 4.22 21.19 -6.02
CA TYR A 205 3.93 19.77 -6.25
C TYR A 205 4.74 19.18 -7.44
N GLY A 206 5.69 19.94 -8.00
CA GLY A 206 6.50 19.56 -9.16
C GLY A 206 7.97 19.24 -8.87
N ARG A 207 8.32 18.84 -7.64
CA ARG A 207 9.66 18.36 -7.27
C ARG A 207 9.56 17.06 -6.50
#